data_AF-A0A1Q7DGU6-F1
#
_entry.id   AF-A0A1Q7DGU6-F1
#
_cell.length_a   1.000
_cell.length_b   1.000
_cell.length_c   1.000
_cell.angle_alpha   90.00
_cell.angle_beta   90.00
_cell.angle_gamma   90.00
#
_symmetry.space_group_name_H-M   'P 1'
#
loop_
_entity.id
_entity.type
_entity.pdbx_description
1 polymer ?
#
loop_
_entity_poly.entity_id
_entity_poly.type
_entity_poly.pdbx_seq_one_letter_code
_entity_poly.pdbx_strand_id
1 'polypeptide(L)'
;MFEQALVLTASLASFFHGRGYAIRAVIGAQAIPHGMGRAHLYQIFRALALCHQVLEAAPLPEALLRLGERTAAGELSILVLPWADSRLTAVCRGVSRVFRAGDLP
;
A
#
# COMPACT_ATOMS: atom_id res chain seq x y z
N MET A 1 11.22 4.20 -10.33
CA MET A 1 11.02 3.97 -8.87
C MET A 1 9.54 3.99 -8.49
N PHE A 2 8.77 4.96 -8.95
CA PHE A 2 7.31 4.99 -8.74
C PHE A 2 6.60 3.77 -9.35
N GLU A 3 6.90 3.46 -10.61
CA GLU A 3 6.35 2.31 -11.34
C GLU A 3 6.71 0.99 -10.66
N GLN A 4 7.93 0.86 -10.16
CA GLN A 4 8.39 -0.31 -9.41
C GLN A 4 7.57 -0.50 -8.11
N ALA A 5 7.23 0.58 -7.41
CA ALA A 5 6.34 0.50 -6.24
C ALA A 5 4.93 0.04 -6.63
N LEU A 6 4.38 0.52 -7.75
CA LEU A 6 3.08 0.08 -8.24
C LEU A 6 3.11 -1.42 -8.59
N VAL A 7 4.13 -1.86 -9.33
CA VAL A 7 4.32 -3.26 -9.72
C VAL A 7 4.48 -4.15 -8.48
N LEU A 8 5.28 -3.73 -7.49
CA LEU A 8 5.44 -4.49 -6.25
C LEU A 8 4.12 -4.59 -5.49
N THR A 9 3.38 -3.48 -5.38
CA THR A 9 2.09 -3.45 -4.68
C THR A 9 1.08 -4.37 -5.36
N ALA A 10 1.01 -4.34 -6.70
CA ALA A 10 0.18 -5.26 -7.47
C ALA A 10 0.60 -6.72 -7.28
N SER A 11 1.90 -6.99 -7.26
CA SER A 11 2.45 -8.34 -7.06
C SER A 11 2.10 -8.89 -5.68
N LEU A 12 2.25 -8.08 -4.63
CA LEU A 12 1.85 -8.43 -3.26
C LEU A 12 0.35 -8.69 -3.17
N ALA A 13 -0.48 -7.79 -3.75
CA ALA A 13 -1.92 -7.97 -3.75
C ALA A 13 -2.33 -9.30 -4.43
N SER A 14 -1.73 -9.62 -5.58
CA SER A 14 -1.95 -10.89 -6.28
C SER A 14 -1.49 -12.10 -5.43
N PHE A 15 -0.31 -12.01 -4.81
CA PHE A 15 0.27 -13.07 -4.01
C PHE A 15 -0.60 -13.45 -2.79
N PHE A 16 -1.10 -12.45 -2.07
CA PHE A 16 -1.97 -12.67 -0.91
C PHE A 16 -3.37 -13.09 -1.34
N HIS A 17 -3.89 -12.53 -2.43
CA HIS A 17 -5.17 -12.92 -2.98
C HIS A 17 -5.18 -14.40 -3.37
N GLY A 18 -4.13 -14.86 -4.06
CA GLY A 18 -3.98 -16.28 -4.47
C GLY A 18 -3.86 -17.26 -3.30
N ARG A 19 -3.62 -16.76 -2.07
CA ARG A 19 -3.59 -17.56 -0.83
C ARG A 19 -4.86 -17.43 0.01
N GLY A 20 -5.87 -16.71 -0.48
CA GLY A 20 -7.15 -16.56 0.21
C GLY A 20 -7.16 -15.52 1.34
N TYR A 21 -6.18 -14.61 1.39
CA TYR A 21 -6.20 -13.52 2.38
C TYR A 21 -7.19 -12.43 1.97
N ALA A 22 -7.93 -11.90 2.95
CA ALA A 22 -8.70 -10.68 2.79
C ALA A 22 -7.77 -9.46 2.79
N ILE A 23 -7.83 -8.65 1.73
CA ILE A 23 -6.90 -7.53 1.54
C ILE A 23 -7.64 -6.22 1.73
N ARG A 24 -7.06 -5.33 2.52
CA ARG A 24 -7.39 -3.89 2.57
C ARG A 24 -6.24 -3.13 1.93
N ALA A 25 -6.53 -2.17 1.07
CA ALA A 25 -5.50 -1.39 0.39
C ALA A 25 -5.70 0.11 0.63
N VAL A 26 -4.61 0.83 0.89
CA VAL A 26 -4.59 2.29 0.94
C VAL A 26 -3.63 2.76 -0.15
N ILE A 27 -4.15 3.50 -1.12
CA ILE A 27 -3.41 3.95 -2.30
C ILE A 27 -3.62 5.46 -2.42
N GLY A 28 -2.59 6.23 -2.05
CA GLY A 28 -2.73 7.67 -1.88
C GLY A 28 -3.86 8.00 -0.89
N ALA A 29 -4.82 8.82 -1.32
CA ALA A 29 -6.00 9.16 -0.52
C ALA A 29 -7.13 8.12 -0.57
N GLN A 30 -7.05 7.14 -1.47
CA GLN A 30 -8.10 6.16 -1.65
C GLN A 30 -7.89 4.97 -0.70
N ALA A 31 -8.89 4.72 0.16
CA ALA A 31 -8.95 3.52 0.97
C ALA A 31 -9.94 2.52 0.34
N ILE A 32 -9.46 1.31 0.08
CA ILE A 32 -10.26 0.17 -0.37
C ILE A 32 -10.41 -0.76 0.84
N PRO A 33 -11.65 -1.03 1.29
CA PRO A 33 -11.90 -1.81 2.51
C PRO A 33 -11.45 -3.27 2.37
N HIS A 34 -11.57 -4.07 3.43
CA HIS A 34 -11.30 -5.50 3.33
C HIS A 34 -12.25 -6.15 2.33
N GLY A 35 -11.69 -7.00 1.48
CA GLY A 35 -12.46 -7.81 0.56
C GLY A 35 -11.68 -9.01 0.08
N MET A 36 -12.40 -9.92 -0.55
CA MET A 36 -11.89 -11.15 -1.15
C MET A 36 -12.50 -11.32 -2.55
N GLY A 37 -11.93 -12.23 -3.34
CA GLY A 37 -12.40 -12.53 -4.69
C GLY A 37 -11.84 -11.60 -5.77
N ARG A 38 -12.10 -11.98 -7.03
CA ARG A 38 -11.49 -11.34 -8.21
C ARG A 38 -11.97 -9.90 -8.41
N ALA A 39 -13.24 -9.62 -8.14
CA ALA A 39 -13.79 -8.27 -8.26
C ALA A 39 -13.07 -7.28 -7.33
N HIS A 40 -12.77 -7.71 -6.10
CA HIS A 40 -12.00 -6.91 -5.15
C HIS A 40 -10.57 -6.66 -5.62
N LEU A 41 -9.90 -7.72 -6.10
CA LEU A 41 -8.55 -7.59 -6.66
C LEU A 41 -8.52 -6.60 -7.85
N TYR A 42 -9.53 -6.63 -8.73
CA TYR A 42 -9.63 -5.69 -9.84
C TYR A 42 -9.84 -4.25 -9.39
N GLN A 43 -10.55 -4.00 -8.28
CA GLN A 43 -10.65 -2.64 -7.73
C GLN A 43 -9.28 -2.13 -7.28
N ILE A 44 -8.48 -2.97 -6.63
CA ILE A 44 -7.11 -2.64 -6.23
C ILE A 44 -6.25 -2.33 -7.46
N PHE A 45 -6.27 -3.21 -8.47
CA PHE A 45 -5.49 -3.00 -9.69
C PHE A 45 -5.93 -1.76 -10.47
N ARG A 46 -7.24 -1.49 -10.52
CA ARG A 46 -7.76 -0.26 -11.14
C ARG A 46 -7.25 0.98 -10.41
N ALA A 47 -7.23 0.98 -9.08
CA ALA A 47 -6.67 2.10 -8.32
C ALA A 47 -5.18 2.28 -8.60
N LEU A 48 -4.40 1.19 -8.65
CA LEU A 48 -2.97 1.24 -9.01
C LEU A 48 -2.74 1.74 -10.44
N ALA A 49 -3.54 1.30 -11.40
CA ALA A 49 -3.43 1.72 -12.81
C ALA A 49 -3.74 3.20 -13.03
N LEU A 50 -4.54 3.80 -12.14
CA LEU A 50 -4.89 5.23 -12.17
C LEU A 50 -3.98 6.10 -11.30
N CYS A 51 -2.98 5.50 -10.64
CA CYS A 51 -2.03 6.24 -9.84
C CYS A 51 -1.14 7.11 -10.73
N HIS A 52 -0.90 8.33 -10.26
CA HIS A 52 0.07 9.24 -10.83
C HIS A 52 0.99 9.76 -9.72
N GLN A 53 2.23 10.09 -10.11
CA GLN A 53 3.17 10.68 -9.18
C GLN A 53 2.79 12.15 -8.93
N VAL A 54 2.62 12.51 -7.66
CA VAL A 54 2.45 13.91 -7.24
C VAL A 54 3.83 14.41 -6.77
N LEU A 55 4.36 15.41 -7.47
CA LEU A 55 5.68 16.01 -7.20
C LEU A 55 5.63 17.07 -6.09
N GLU A 56 4.45 17.61 -5.78
CA GLU A 56 4.29 18.62 -4.75
C GLU A 56 4.15 18.00 -3.35
N ALA A 57 4.50 18.78 -2.33
CA ALA A 57 4.38 18.42 -0.92
C ALA A 57 2.91 18.41 -0.46
N ALA A 58 2.07 17.61 -1.13
CA ALA A 58 0.73 17.33 -0.67
C ALA A 58 0.81 16.71 0.74
N PRO A 59 -0.13 17.09 1.63
CA PRO A 59 -0.21 16.49 2.96
C PRO A 59 -0.41 14.98 2.83
N LEU A 60 0.26 14.22 3.69
CA LEU A 60 0.10 12.78 3.70
C LEU A 60 -1.35 12.42 4.03
N PRO A 61 -1.98 11.51 3.25
CA PRO A 61 -3.32 11.05 3.52
C PRO A 61 -3.46 10.48 4.94
N GLU A 62 -4.51 10.89 5.66
CA GLU A 62 -4.78 10.42 7.02
C GLU A 62 -4.90 8.89 7.10
N ALA A 63 -5.42 8.26 6.03
CA ALA A 63 -5.51 6.81 5.92
C ALA A 63 -4.13 6.11 5.94
N LEU A 64 -3.08 6.75 5.39
CA LEU A 64 -1.71 6.26 5.48
C LEU A 64 -1.13 6.50 6.87
N LEU A 65 -1.35 7.69 7.44
CA LEU A 65 -0.86 8.03 8.78
C LEU A 65 -1.38 7.07 9.86
N ARG A 66 -2.66 6.70 9.76
CA ARG A 66 -3.32 5.78 10.70
C ARG A 66 -3.18 4.30 10.36
N LEU A 67 -2.38 3.93 9.37
CA LEU A 67 -2.25 2.53 8.95
C LEU A 67 -1.74 1.64 10.10
N GLY A 68 -0.78 2.14 10.88
CA GLY A 68 -0.23 1.44 12.04
C GLY A 68 -1.24 1.28 13.18
N GLU A 69 -2.00 2.33 13.49
CA GLU A 69 -3.04 2.30 14.53
C GLU A 69 -4.22 1.39 14.18
N ARG A 70 -4.52 1.25 12.89
CA ARG A 70 -5.62 0.43 12.37
C ARG A 70 -5.24 -1.03 12.11
N THR A 71 -3.99 -1.41 12.31
CA THR A 71 -3.56 -2.80 12.16
C THR A 71 -4.00 -3.57 13.40
N ALA A 72 -5.08 -4.35 13.29
CA ALA A 72 -5.58 -5.15 14.39
C ALA A 72 -4.64 -6.33 14.72
N ALA A 73 -4.78 -6.92 15.91
CA ALA A 73 -4.04 -8.12 16.28
C ALA A 73 -4.33 -9.26 15.29
N GLY A 74 -3.30 -9.75 14.60
CA GLY A 74 -3.42 -10.77 13.55
C GLY A 74 -3.48 -10.22 12.12
N GLU A 75 -3.52 -8.90 11.93
CA GLU A 75 -3.36 -8.28 10.60
C GLU A 75 -1.88 -8.09 10.26
N LEU A 76 -1.53 -8.31 8.99
CA LEU A 76 -0.22 -7.97 8.44
C LEU A 76 -0.34 -6.68 7.65
N SER A 77 0.31 -5.61 8.12
CA SER A 77 0.38 -4.34 7.38
C SER A 77 1.71 -4.21 6.63
N ILE A 78 1.61 -3.95 5.33
CA ILE A 78 2.74 -3.79 4.44
C ILE A 78 2.69 -2.39 3.82
N LEU A 79 3.76 -1.63 4.00
CA LEU A 79 3.93 -0.33 3.38
C LEU A 79 4.92 -0.46 2.22
N VAL A 80 4.49 -0.06 1.03
CA VAL A 80 5.35 0.01 -0.16
C VAL A 80 5.63 1.48 -0.47
N LEU A 81 6.91 1.85 -0.50
CA LEU A 81 7.35 3.22 -0.73
C LEU A 81 8.12 3.34 -2.04
N PRO A 82 7.74 4.26 -2.93
CA PRO A 82 8.47 4.50 -4.18
C PRO A 82 9.84 5.15 -3.94
N TRP A 83 9.99 5.99 -2.92
CA TRP A 83 11.25 6.61 -2.51
C TRP A 83 11.32 6.74 -0.99
N ALA A 84 12.51 7.04 -0.46
CA ALA A 84 12.67 7.37 0.95
C ALA A 84 12.05 8.76 1.22
N ASP A 85 10.96 8.81 1.97
CA ASP A 85 10.32 10.04 2.41
C ASP A 85 10.35 10.13 3.93
N SER A 86 11.04 11.16 4.46
CA SER A 86 11.18 11.39 5.90
C SER A 86 9.83 11.62 6.59
N ARG A 87 8.80 12.09 5.86
CA ARG A 87 7.45 12.31 6.37
C ARG A 87 6.73 10.99 6.70
N LEU A 88 7.11 9.90 6.03
CA LEU A 88 6.51 8.57 6.23
C LEU A 88 7.18 7.78 7.36
N THR A 89 8.23 8.32 7.99
CA THR A 89 8.96 7.67 9.10
C THR A 89 8.06 7.29 10.27
N ALA A 90 7.06 8.12 10.59
CA ALA A 90 6.10 7.83 11.66
C ALA A 90 5.25 6.58 11.33
N VAL A 91 4.80 6.47 10.07
CA VAL A 91 4.00 5.33 9.59
C VAL A 91 4.83 4.06 9.56
N CYS A 92 6.10 4.15 9.13
CA CYS A 92 7.02 3.02 9.08
C CYS A 92 7.19 2.31 10.44
N ARG A 93 7.03 3.00 11.56
CA ARG A 93 7.13 2.41 12.91
C ARG A 93 5.91 1.58 13.30
N GLY A 94 4.75 1.87 12.73
CA GLY A 94 3.48 1.21 13.07
C GLY A 94 3.11 0.03 12.18
N VAL A 95 3.87 -0.22 11.10
CA VAL A 95 3.57 -1.27 10.12
C VAL A 95 4.47 -2.48 10.28
N SER A 96 3.97 -3.67 9.92
CA SER A 96 4.71 -4.92 10.10
C SER A 96 5.92 -5.05 9.17
N ARG A 97 5.80 -4.55 7.93
CA ARG A 97 6.84 -4.59 6.90
C ARG A 97 6.84 -3.32 6.07
N VAL A 98 8.03 -2.86 5.71
CA VAL A 98 8.25 -1.73 4.80
C VAL A 98 9.11 -2.23 3.64
N PHE A 99 8.63 -2.04 2.41
CA PHE A 99 9.41 -2.26 1.20
C PHE A 99 9.66 -0.94 0.51
N ARG A 100 10.90 -0.71 0.10
CA ARG A 100 11.26 0.43 -0.74
C ARG A 100 11.54 -0.08 -2.14
N ALA A 101 10.91 0.54 -3.13
CA ALA A 101 11.07 0.13 -4.52
C ALA A 101 12.52 0.23 -5.01
N GLY A 102 13.29 1.20 -4.49
CA GLY A 102 14.71 1.34 -4.81
C GLY A 102 15.65 0.33 -4.16
N ASP A 103 15.19 -0.43 -3.16
CA ASP A 103 15.98 -1.46 -2.47
C ASP A 103 15.77 -2.85 -3.10
N LEU A 104 14.88 -2.97 -4.08
CA LEU A 104 14.64 -4.20 -4.82
C LEU A 104 15.60 -4.28 -6.01
N PRO A 105 16.23 -5.44 -6.25
CA PRO A 105 17.22 -5.65 -7.30
C PRO A 105 16.63 -5.50 -8.72
#